data_AF-A0A1F7MTY5-F1
#
_entry.id   AF-A0A1F7MTY5-F1
#
_cell.length_a   1.000
_cell.length_b   1.000
_cell.length_c   1.000
_cell.angle_alpha   90.00
_cell.angle_beta   90.00
_cell.angle_gamma   90.00
#
_symmetry.space_group_name_H-M   'P 1'
#
loop_
_entity.id
_entity.type
_entity.pdbx_description
1 polymer ?
#
loop_
_entity_poly.entity_id
_entity_poly.type
_entity_poly.pdbx_seq_one_letter_code
_entity_poly.pdbx_strand_id
1 'polypeptide(L)' 'MSCPYLDEAVMVFCRAYPIKKMVPRSRVVSESPCGGNYQSCPLFREITARLRALADREDAGALAGPAPGKEEPR' A
#
# COMPACT_ATOMS: atom_id res chain seq x y z
N MET A 1 -24.45 30.87 -1.15
CA MET A 1 -23.61 31.76 -0.31
C MET A 1 -22.59 30.87 0.39
N SER A 2 -21.30 30.91 0.05
CA SER A 2 -20.26 30.19 0.80
C SER A 2 -19.73 31.04 1.95
N CYS A 3 -19.38 30.40 3.07
CA CYS A 3 -18.81 31.08 4.23
C CYS A 3 -17.32 31.38 3.98
N PRO A 4 -16.83 32.63 4.11
CA PRO A 4 -15.43 32.97 3.84
C PRO A 4 -14.43 32.36 4.84
N TYR A 5 -14.91 31.76 5.93
CA TYR A 5 -14.10 31.12 6.97
C TYR A 5 -14.10 29.59 6.88
N LEU A 6 -14.87 29.01 5.97
CA LEU A 6 -14.98 27.58 5.79
C LEU A 6 -14.60 27.24 4.35
N ASP A 7 -13.55 26.44 4.21
CA ASP A 7 -13.05 26.03 2.90
C ASP A 7 -13.05 24.50 2.82
N GLU A 8 -13.46 23.99 1.66
CA GLU A 8 -13.49 22.56 1.40
C GLU A 8 -12.14 22.13 0.84
N ALA A 9 -11.50 21.16 1.52
CA ALA A 9 -10.20 20.67 1.11
C ALA A 9 -10.25 19.19 0.74
N VAL A 10 -9.69 18.86 -0.42
CA VAL A 10 -9.40 17.47 -0.78
C VAL A 10 -8.23 16.98 0.06
N MET A 11 -8.46 15.94 0.85
CA MET A 11 -7.45 15.32 1.68
C MET A 11 -6.91 14.06 1.02
N VAL A 12 -5.61 13.83 1.13
CA VAL A 12 -4.92 12.64 0.62
C VAL A 12 -4.10 12.00 1.74
N PHE A 13 -3.71 10.74 1.57
CA PHE A 13 -2.85 10.02 2.51
C PHE A 13 -1.87 9.11 1.76
N CYS A 14 -0.78 8.72 2.42
CA CYS A 14 0.18 7.76 1.88
C CYS A 14 -0.32 6.33 2.09
N ARG A 15 -0.49 5.56 1.02
CA ARG A 15 -0.91 4.14 1.10
C ARG A 15 0.15 3.22 1.70
N ALA A 16 1.42 3.60 1.59
CA ALA A 16 2.52 2.83 2.14
C ALA A 16 2.71 3.09 3.65
N TYR A 17 2.32 4.25 4.17
CA TYR A 17 2.53 4.54 5.59
C TYR A 17 1.52 3.76 6.45
N PRO A 18 1.93 3.17 7.60
CA PRO A 18 1.05 2.34 8.43
C PRO A 18 -0.11 3.12 9.07
N ILE A 19 0.00 4.45 9.15
CA ILE A 19 -1.03 5.32 9.73
C ILE A 19 -1.64 6.21 8.64
N LYS A 20 -2.97 6.27 8.58
CA LYS A 20 -3.69 7.15 7.63
C LYS A 20 -3.66 8.61 8.07
N LYS A 21 -2.50 9.26 7.89
CA LYS A 21 -2.35 10.70 8.11
C LYS A 21 -2.95 11.45 6.93
N MET A 22 -4.06 12.14 7.19
CA MET A 22 -4.73 12.99 6.21
C MET A 22 -3.93 14.28 6.02
N VAL A 23 -3.57 14.59 4.77
CA VAL A 23 -2.84 15.80 4.39
C VAL A 23 -3.63 16.50 3.30
N PRO A 24 -3.85 17.82 3.37
CA PRO A 24 -4.50 18.55 2.28
C PRO A 24 -3.69 18.41 0.99
N ARG A 25 -4.36 18.05 -0.11
CA ARG A 25 -3.72 17.86 -1.42
C ARG A 25 -2.93 19.08 -1.86
N SER A 26 -3.40 20.28 -1.55
CA SER A 26 -2.73 21.55 -1.84
C SER A 26 -1.33 21.66 -1.22
N ARG A 27 -1.08 21.02 -0.07
CA ARG A 27 0.22 21.04 0.61
C ARG A 27 1.16 19.92 0.16
N VAL A 28 0.63 18.86 -0.46
CA VAL A 28 1.41 17.71 -0.92
C VAL A 28 2.14 18.00 -2.23
N VAL A 29 1.52 18.79 -3.12
CA VAL A 29 2.07 19.10 -4.44
C VAL A 29 3.26 20.07 -4.38
N SER A 30 3.28 20.99 -3.41
CA SER A 30 4.31 22.03 -3.31
C SER A 30 5.61 21.56 -2.66
N GLU A 31 5.58 20.52 -1.80
CA GLU A 31 6.72 20.22 -0.91
C GLU A 31 6.99 18.72 -0.68
N SER A 32 6.18 17.79 -1.21
CA SER A 32 6.33 16.38 -0.83
C SER A 32 6.91 15.49 -1.96
N PRO A 33 7.79 14.53 -1.61
CA PRO A 33 8.30 13.54 -2.56
C PRO A 33 7.19 12.61 -3.11
N CYS A 34 6.02 12.58 -2.48
CA CYS A 34 4.89 11.75 -2.88
C CYS A 34 4.09 12.31 -4.07
N GLY A 35 4.19 13.61 -4.36
CA GLY A 35 3.43 14.26 -5.43
C GLY A 35 3.99 14.06 -6.84
N GLY A 36 5.31 13.83 -6.95
CA GLY A 36 6.01 13.72 -8.24
C GLY A 36 6.61 12.34 -8.49
N ASN A 37 7.59 11.94 -7.69
CA ASN A 37 8.35 10.70 -7.88
C ASN A 37 8.29 9.79 -6.65
N TYR A 38 7.09 9.35 -6.29
CA TYR A 38 6.91 8.46 -5.14
C TYR A 38 7.66 7.12 -5.29
N GLN A 39 8.04 6.74 -6.51
CA GLN A 39 8.79 5.51 -6.79
C GLN A 39 10.20 5.55 -6.20
N SER A 40 10.79 6.75 -6.03
CA SER A 40 12.07 6.92 -5.36
C SER A 40 11.97 7.01 -3.84
N CYS A 41 10.76 7.06 -3.27
CA CYS A 41 10.55 7.12 -1.82
C CYS A 41 11.05 5.82 -1.15
N PRO A 42 11.97 5.90 -0.16
CA PRO A 42 12.54 4.72 0.48
C PRO A 42 11.48 3.81 1.11
N LEU A 43 10.51 4.41 1.81
CA LEU A 43 9.41 3.67 2.45
C LEU A 43 8.55 2.93 1.42
N PHE A 44 8.23 3.59 0.30
CA PHE A 44 7.42 2.97 -0.76
C PHE A 44 8.16 1.77 -1.37
N ARG A 45 9.46 1.90 -1.62
CA ARG A 45 10.30 0.80 -2.14
C ARG A 45 10.38 -0.37 -1.18
N GLU A 46 10.63 -0.11 0.11
CA GLU A 46 10.70 -1.14 1.14
C GLU A 46 9.40 -1.95 1.23
N ILE A 47 8.27 -1.25 1.31
CA ILE A 47 6.97 -1.90 1.45
C ILE A 47 6.57 -2.65 0.19
N THR A 48 6.84 -2.08 -0.98
CA THR A 48 6.59 -2.77 -2.26
C THR A 48 7.44 -4.03 -2.39
N ALA A 49 8.72 -3.99 -1.98
CA ALA A 49 9.58 -5.17 -1.97
C ALA A 49 9.06 -6.25 -1.01
N ARG A 50 8.62 -5.86 0.19
CA ARG A 50 7.99 -6.78 1.15
C ARG A 50 6.71 -7.40 0.61
N LEU A 51 5.81 -6.60 0.03
CA LEU A 51 4.56 -7.09 -0.53
C LEU A 51 4.79 -8.07 -1.69
N ARG A 52 5.77 -7.80 -2.56
CA ARG A 52 6.17 -8.74 -3.62
C ARG A 52 6.65 -10.07 -3.03
N ALA A 53 7.56 -10.01 -2.06
CA ALA A 53 8.07 -11.21 -1.40
C ALA A 53 6.99 -12.01 -0.67
N LEU A 54 5.92 -11.38 -0.17
CA LEU A 54 4.77 -12.08 0.39
C LEU A 54 3.93 -12.73 -0.70
N ALA A 55 3.62 -12.02 -1.79
CA ALA A 55 2.89 -12.57 -2.93
C ALA A 55 3.60 -13.79 -3.53
N ASP A 56 4.92 -13.70 -3.76
CA ASP A 56 5.72 -14.82 -4.28
C ASP A 56 5.65 -16.06 -3.36
N ARG A 57 5.53 -15.86 -2.04
CA ARG A 57 5.38 -16.94 -1.06
C ARG A 57 3.96 -17.50 -1.01
N GLU A 58 2.96 -16.66 -1.19
CA GLU A 58 1.56 -17.07 -1.29
C GLU A 58 1.35 -17.90 -2.56
N ASP A 59 1.91 -17.48 -3.69
CA ASP A 59 1.91 -18.25 -4.94
C ASP A 59 2.67 -19.57 -4.81
N ALA A 60 3.84 -19.57 -4.16
CA ALA A 60 4.59 -20.81 -3.88
C ALA A 60 3.84 -21.75 -2.91
N GLY A 61 3.11 -21.19 -1.94
CA GLY A 61 2.26 -21.94 -1.01
C GLY A 61 0.98 -22.48 -1.66
N ALA A 62 0.42 -21.77 -2.62
CA ALA A 62 -0.74 -22.21 -3.40
C ALA A 62 -0.39 -23.37 -4.36
N LEU A 63 0.85 -23.41 -4.86
CA LEU A 63 1.38 -24.55 -5.62
C LEU A 63 1.69 -25.77 -4.74
N ALA A 64 1.85 -25.57 -3.42
CA ALA A 64 1.92 -26.64 -2.43
C ALA A 64 0.51 -27.04 -1.93
N GLY A 65 -0.38 -27.39 -2.86
CA GLY A 65 -1.66 -28.04 -2.53
C GLY A 65 -1.46 -29.37 -1.78
N PRO A 66 -2.50 -29.88 -1.08
CA PRO A 66 -2.36 -30.98 -0.13
C PRO A 66 -1.77 -32.24 -0.77
N ALA A 67 -0.82 -32.86 -0.07
CA ALA A 67 -0.15 -34.08 -0.47
C ALA A 67 -1.17 -35.19 -0.84
N PRO A 68 -0.91 -35.99 -1.89
CA PRO A 68 -1.82 -37.04 -2.29
C PRO A 68 -1.96 -38.07 -1.16
N GLY A 69 -3.21 -38.36 -0.82
CA GLY A 69 -3.57 -39.32 0.22
C GLY A 69 -2.91 -40.67 0.00
N LYS A 70 -2.28 -41.19 1.05
CA LYS A 70 -2.02 -42.62 1.13
C LYS A 70 -3.33 -43.27 1.57
N GLU A 71 -4.05 -43.78 0.58
CA GLU A 71 -5.02 -44.84 0.73
C GLU A 71 -4.30 -46.03 1.38
N GLU A 72 -4.69 -46.40 2.60
CA GLU A 72 -4.18 -47.61 3.29
C GLU A 72 -5.24 -48.70 3.15
N PRO A 73 -4.99 -49.78 2.37
CA PRO A 73 -5.89 -50.92 2.30
C PRO A 73 -5.55 -51.95 3.39
N ARG A 74 -6.56 -52.23 4.24
CA ARG A 74 -6.81 -53.41 5.09
C ARG A 74 -5.81 -53.82 6.17
#